data_AF-A0A0G4LAR1-F1
#
_entry.id   AF-A0A0G4LAR1-F1
#
_cell.length_a   1.000
_cell.length_b   1.000
_cell.length_c   1.000
_cell.angle_alpha   90.00
_cell.angle_beta   90.00
_cell.angle_gamma   90.00
#
_symmetry.space_group_name_H-M   'P 1'
#
loop_
_entity.id
_entity.type
_entity.pdbx_description
1 polymer ?
#
loop_
_entity_poly.entity_id
_entity_poly.type
_entity_poly.pdbx_seq_one_letter_code
_entity_poly.pdbx_strand_id
1 'polypeptide(L)' 'MLGMIQVSRKVPFEDPSVLQGCRALYIFSNLLIAIVYLYIQSKINANKDMTTLKYVEPAPVGSSEEPKLVTTT' A
#
# COMPACT_ATOMS: atom_id res chain seq x y z
N MET A 1 13.14 7.62 19.62
CA MET A 1 12.63 6.41 20.31
C MET A 1 12.15 6.65 21.75
N LEU A 2 12.74 7.56 22.53
CA LEU A 2 12.42 7.73 23.97
C LEU A 2 10.95 8.10 24.26
N GLY A 3 10.30 8.88 23.40
CA GLY A 3 8.89 9.27 23.57
C GLY A 3 7.88 8.13 23.38
N MET A 4 8.14 7.21 22.44
CA MET A 4 7.23 6.09 22.18
C MET A 4 7.15 5.15 23.37
N ILE A 5 8.28 4.85 24.02
CA ILE A 5 8.34 3.98 25.19
C ILE A 5 7.56 4.56 26.37
N GLN A 6 7.52 5.89 26.52
CA GLN A 6 6.72 6.54 27.57
C GLN A 6 5.22 6.43 27.29
N VAL A 7 4.81 6.56 26.02
CA VAL A 7 3.41 6.40 25.61
C VAL A 7 2.97 4.95 25.75
N SER A 8 3.80 3.97 25.35
CA SER A 8 3.49 2.55 25.48
C SER A 8 3.26 2.12 26.93
N ARG A 9 4.01 2.69 27.89
CA ARG A 9 3.84 2.41 29.32
C ARG A 9 2.59 3.04 29.94
N LYS A 10 1.96 3.99 29.25
CA LYS A 10 0.78 4.71 29.73
C LYS A 10 -0.53 4.10 29.23
N VAL A 11 -0.49 3.27 28.19
CA VAL A 11 -1.67 2.57 27.69
C VAL A 11 -1.95 1.35 28.58
N PRO A 12 -3.13 1.25 29.21
CA PRO A 12 -3.46 0.14 30.09
C PRO A 12 -3.92 -1.08 29.27
N PHE A 13 -2.96 -1.83 28.72
CA PHE A 13 -3.25 -3.05 27.94
C PHE A 13 -3.79 -4.22 28.76
N GLU A 14 -3.77 -4.12 30.09
CA GLU A 14 -4.37 -5.10 31.02
C GLU A 14 -5.90 -4.96 31.08
N ASP A 15 -6.46 -3.80 30.72
CA ASP A 15 -7.90 -3.63 30.58
C ASP A 15 -8.38 -4.37 29.33
N PRO A 16 -9.27 -5.38 29.46
CA PRO A 16 -9.81 -6.13 28.33
C PRO A 16 -10.44 -5.24 27.26
N SER A 17 -11.03 -4.12 27.65
CA SER A 17 -11.69 -3.16 26.75
C SER A 17 -10.69 -2.46 25.84
N VAL A 18 -9.54 -2.05 26.40
CA VAL A 18 -8.46 -1.40 25.65
C VAL A 18 -7.78 -2.40 24.72
N LEU A 19 -7.53 -3.61 25.19
CA LEU A 19 -6.94 -4.67 24.36
C LEU A 19 -7.84 -5.05 23.18
N GLN A 20 -9.15 -5.18 23.41
CA GLN A 20 -10.12 -5.44 22.34
C GLN A 20 -10.26 -4.24 21.40
N GLY A 21 -10.23 -3.01 21.92
CA GLY A 21 -10.23 -1.78 21.12
C GLY A 21 -9.05 -1.69 20.16
N CYS A 22 -7.83 -1.97 20.64
CA CYS A 22 -6.63 -2.02 19.78
C CYS A 22 -6.75 -3.09 18.68
N ARG A 23 -7.27 -4.28 19.02
CA ARG A 23 -7.50 -5.35 18.04
C ARG A 23 -8.56 -4.97 17.01
N ALA A 24 -9.65 -4.34 17.44
CA ALA A 24 -10.70 -3.83 16.56
C ALA A 24 -10.15 -2.77 15.61
N LEU A 25 -9.33 -1.84 16.09
CA LEU A 25 -8.64 -0.84 15.27
C LEU A 25 -7.73 -1.47 14.22
N TYR A 26 -7.00 -2.52 14.58
CA TYR A 26 -6.15 -3.24 13.63
C TYR A 26 -6.98 -3.91 12.53
N ILE A 27 -8.05 -4.61 12.89
CA ILE A 27 -8.96 -5.24 11.92
C ILE A 27 -9.62 -4.18 11.04
N PHE A 28 -10.09 -3.07 11.64
CA PHE A 28 -10.67 -1.95 10.93
C PHE A 28 -9.69 -1.34 9.91
N SER A 29 -8.42 -1.17 10.28
CA SER A 29 -7.39 -0.67 9.37
C SER A 29 -7.21 -1.58 8.15
N ASN A 30 -7.14 -2.90 8.37
CA ASN A 30 -7.05 -3.87 7.27
C ASN A 30 -8.29 -3.86 6.38
N LEU A 31 -9.49 -3.78 6.97
CA LEU A 31 -10.74 -3.66 6.22
C LEU A 31 -10.79 -2.37 5.42
N LEU A 32 -10.37 -1.24 5.99
CA LEU A 32 -10.32 0.04 5.29
C LEU A 32 -9.39 -0.01 4.09
N ILE A 33 -8.20 -0.60 4.25
CA ILE A 33 -7.26 -0.83 3.15
C ILE A 33 -7.91 -1.68 2.06
N ALA A 34 -8.54 -2.81 2.42
CA ALA A 34 -9.23 -3.68 1.46
C ALA A 34 -10.35 -2.94 0.71
N ILE A 35 -11.15 -2.14 1.41
CA ILE A 35 -12.23 -1.33 0.81
C ILE A 35 -11.65 -0.33 -0.20
N VAL A 36 -10.56 0.35 0.12
CA VAL A 36 -9.91 1.29 -0.80
C VAL A 36 -9.40 0.57 -2.05
N TYR A 37 -8.75 -0.59 -1.90
CA TYR A 37 -8.30 -1.39 -3.04
C TYR A 37 -9.45 -1.83 -3.93
N LEU A 38 -10.51 -2.38 -3.33
CA LEU A 38 -11.69 -2.83 -4.08
C LEU A 38 -12.41 -1.66 -4.76
N TYR A 39 -12.48 -0.50 -4.11
CA TYR A 39 -13.06 0.70 -4.70
C TYR A 39 -12.28 1.16 -5.93
N ILE A 40 -10.96 1.28 -5.82
CA ILE A 40 -10.10 1.67 -6.95
C ILE A 40 -10.19 0.62 -8.06
N GLN A 41 -10.12 -0.67 -7.72
CA GLN A 41 -10.26 -1.76 -8.69
C GLN A 41 -11.62 -1.70 -9.41
N SER A 42 -12.70 -1.41 -8.71
CA SER A 42 -14.03 -1.25 -9.32
C SER A 42 -14.06 -0.09 -10.32
N LYS A 43 -13.36 1.02 -10.03
CA LYS A 43 -13.23 2.16 -10.93
C LYS A 43 -12.37 1.84 -12.15
N ILE A 44 -11.24 1.17 -11.97
CA ILE A 44 -10.38 0.69 -13.07
C ILE A 44 -11.19 -0.21 -14.00
N ASN A 45 -11.89 -1.21 -13.44
CA ASN A 45 -12.70 -2.16 -14.20
C ASN A 45 -13.86 -1.47 -14.94
N ALA A 46 -14.53 -0.50 -14.30
CA ALA A 46 -15.59 0.28 -14.93
C ALA A 46 -15.09 1.12 -16.11
N ASN A 47 -13.86 1.62 -16.03
CA ASN A 47 -13.24 2.39 -17.12
C ASN A 47 -12.51 1.51 -18.16
N LYS A 48 -12.45 0.18 -17.97
CA LYS A 48 -11.66 -0.76 -18.80
C LYS A 48 -10.21 -0.31 -18.99
N ASP A 49 -9.57 0.16 -17.92
CA ASP A 49 -8.21 0.64 -17.97
C ASP A 49 -7.22 -0.52 -18.23
N MET A 50 -6.61 -0.52 -19.42
CA MET A 50 -5.63 -1.50 -19.91
C MET A 50 -4.21 -0.89 -19.93
N THR A 51 -3.93 0.13 -19.10
CA THR A 51 -2.62 0.77 -19.07
C THR A 51 -1.52 -0.23 -18.67
N THR A 52 -0.73 -0.65 -19.66
CA THR A 52 0.47 -1.44 -19.43
C THR A 52 1.56 -0.54 -18.84
N LEU A 53 2.06 -0.87 -17.65
CA LEU A 53 3.26 -0.23 -17.10
C LEU A 53 4.47 -0.59 -17.98
N LYS A 54 4.78 0.31 -18.92
CA LYS A 54 5.98 0.17 -19.76
C LYS A 54 7.18 0.61 -18.93
N TYR A 55 7.87 -0.35 -18.33
CA TYR A 55 9.22 -0.10 -17.84
C TYR A 55 10.13 0.11 -19.05
N VAL A 56 10.61 1.34 -19.22
CA VAL A 56 11.66 1.66 -20.17
C VAL A 56 12.94 1.80 -19.35
N GLU A 57 13.89 0.89 -19.56
CA GLU A 57 15.25 1.10 -19.07
C GLU A 57 15.78 2.38 -19.74
N PRO A 58 16.19 3.40 -18.97
CA PRO A 58 16.76 4.59 -19.58
C PRO A 58 18.04 4.19 -20.30
N ALA A 59 18.09 4.43 -21.61
CA ALA A 59 19.25 4.16 -22.44
C ALA A 59 20.50 4.83 -21.82
N PRO A 60 21.66 4.16 -21.81
CA PRO A 60 22.91 4.78 -21.35
C PRO A 60 23.11 6.11 -22.08
N VAL A 61 23.23 7.20 -21.31
CA VAL A 61 23.44 8.55 -21.83
C VAL A 61 24.67 8.56 -22.74
N GLY A 62 24.43 8.63 -24.05
CA GLY A 62 25.47 8.60 -25.09
C GLY A 62 25.29 7.57 -26.22
N SER A 63 24.26 6.71 -26.19
CA SER A 63 23.96 5.77 -27.29
C SER A 63 22.76 6.22 -28.13
N SER A 64 22.85 6.13 -29.45
CA SER A 64 21.78 6.43 -30.43
C SER A 64 20.81 5.28 -30.66
N GLU A 65 20.66 4.36 -29.70
CA GLU A 65 19.75 3.21 -29.83
C GLU A 65 18.37 3.48 -29.20
N GLU A 66 17.32 3.22 -29.98
CA GLU A 66 15.93 3.37 -29.56
C GLU A 66 15.58 2.45 -28.38
N PRO A 67 14.81 2.94 -27.39
CA PRO A 67 14.49 2.21 -26.16
C PRO A 67 13.72 0.92 -26.45
N LYS A 68 14.34 -0.22 -26.15
CA LYS A 68 13.80 -1.57 -26.38
C LYS A 68 12.69 -1.88 -25.38
N LEU A 69 11.47 -2.12 -25.89
CA LEU A 69 10.31 -2.52 -25.10
C LEU A 69 10.48 -3.96 -24.59
N VAL A 70 10.75 -4.13 -23.29
CA VAL A 70 10.73 -5.44 -22.65
C VAL A 70 9.28 -5.77 -22.28
N THR A 71 8.67 -6.68 -23.04
CA THR A 71 7.37 -7.25 -22.74
C THR A 71 7.60 -8.65 -22.14
N THR A 72 7.47 -8.79 -20.82
CA THR A 72 7.52 -10.11 -20.19
C THR A 72 6.14 -10.76 -20.28
N THR A 73 6.07 -11.93 -20.91
CA THR A 73 4.90 -12.84 -20.96
C THR A 73 4.86 -13.70 -19.71
#